data_AF-A0A6M5YKK2-F1
#
_entry.id   AF-A0A6M5YKK2-F1
#
_cell.length_a   1.000
_cell.length_b   1.000
_cell.length_c   1.000
_cell.angle_alpha   90.00
_cell.angle_beta   90.00
_cell.angle_gamma   90.00
#
_symmetry.space_group_name_H-M   'P 1'
#
loop_
_entity.id
_entity.type
_entity.pdbx_description
1 polymer ?
#
loop_
_entity_poly.entity_id
_entity_poly.type
_entity_poly.pdbx_seq_one_letter_code
_entity_poly.pdbx_strand_id
1 'polypeptide(L)'
;MRTTETCHAWVVYRMTLHGNAVAGNVVCEQREWEALERARPGFHTLLHSGIKTEQEAEKLARGTAGATLPRSSKKKVVPVGTPPAP
;
A
#
# COMPACT_ATOMS: atom_id res chain seq x y z
N MET A 1 -27.33 14.23 19.46
CA MET A 1 -27.34 13.02 18.60
C MET A 1 -25.98 12.35 18.74
N ARG A 2 -25.97 11.09 19.22
CA ARG A 2 -24.89 10.08 19.25
C ARG A 2 -23.50 10.52 19.74
N THR A 3 -23.40 10.59 21.06
CA THR A 3 -22.19 10.23 21.81
C THR A 3 -21.89 8.74 21.59
N THR A 4 -20.62 8.33 21.62
CA THR A 4 -20.09 6.94 21.69
C THR A 4 -19.64 6.22 20.42
N GLU A 5 -18.75 6.81 19.61
CA GLU A 5 -17.92 6.01 18.69
C GLU A 5 -16.47 6.53 18.66
N THR A 6 -15.82 6.58 19.81
CA THR A 6 -14.35 6.43 19.88
C THR A 6 -13.99 4.97 19.61
N CYS A 7 -14.43 4.45 18.47
CA CYS A 7 -13.77 3.28 17.90
C CYS A 7 -12.44 3.84 17.39
N HIS A 8 -11.35 3.58 18.12
CA HIS A 8 -9.99 3.82 17.64
C HIS A 8 -9.75 2.90 16.45
N ALA A 9 -10.37 3.25 15.33
CA ALA A 9 -10.20 2.60 14.06
C ALA A 9 -8.85 3.07 13.53
N TRP A 10 -8.00 2.12 13.18
CA TRP A 10 -6.72 2.35 12.54
C TRP A 10 -6.87 2.20 11.05
N VAL A 11 -6.05 2.95 10.34
CA VAL A 11 -6.04 3.05 8.89
C VAL A 11 -4.63 2.79 8.40
N VAL A 12 -4.54 1.95 7.38
CA VAL A 12 -3.32 1.70 6.63
C VAL A 12 -3.47 2.32 5.26
N TYR A 13 -2.51 3.17 4.91
CA TYR A 13 -2.46 3.77 3.59
C TYR A 13 -1.04 3.73 3.04
N ARG A 14 -0.94 3.88 1.72
CA ARG A 14 0.33 3.93 0.99
C ARG A 14 0.57 5.34 0.51
N MET A 15 1.74 5.88 0.81
CA MET A 15 2.19 7.13 0.22
C MET A 15 2.80 6.83 -1.15
N THR A 16 2.31 7.49 -2.19
CA THR A 16 2.99 7.49 -3.49
C THR A 16 3.97 8.65 -3.52
N LEU A 17 5.27 8.35 -3.50
CA LEU A 17 6.28 9.37 -3.75
C LEU A 17 6.40 9.58 -5.26
N HIS A 18 6.51 10.84 -5.68
CA HIS A 18 6.67 11.20 -7.08
C HIS A 18 7.96 10.57 -7.63
N GLY A 19 7.88 9.87 -8.77
CA GLY A 19 9.04 9.23 -9.40
C GLY A 19 9.15 7.71 -9.23
N ASN A 20 8.03 7.01 -9.03
CA ASN A 20 7.95 5.53 -9.04
C ASN A 20 8.48 4.84 -7.76
N ALA A 21 8.78 5.62 -6.71
CA ALA A 21 9.08 5.09 -5.39
C ALA A 21 7.78 4.97 -4.59
N VAL A 22 7.35 3.75 -4.33
CA VAL A 22 6.33 3.49 -3.31
C VAL A 22 6.95 3.89 -1.97
N ALA A 23 6.48 5.00 -1.41
CA ALA A 23 6.79 5.32 -0.03
C ALA A 23 5.98 4.34 0.83
N GLY A 24 6.65 3.76 1.82
CA GLY A 24 6.16 2.60 2.55
C GLY A 24 4.74 2.76 3.08
N ASN A 25 4.16 1.63 3.49
CA ASN A 25 2.84 1.60 4.10
C ASN A 25 2.91 2.33 5.44
N VAL A 26 2.01 3.29 5.63
CA VAL A 26 1.88 4.11 6.84
C VAL A 26 0.62 3.67 7.57
N VAL A 27 0.71 3.59 8.88
CA VAL A 27 -0.42 3.37 9.79
C VAL A 27 -0.73 4.68 10.48
N CYS A 28 -2.00 5.06 10.53
CA CYS A 28 -2.50 6.23 11.27
C CYS A 28 -3.89 5.95 11.83
N GLU A 29 -4.36 6.78 12.77
CA GLU A 29 -5.75 6.68 13.24
C GLU A 29 -6.75 7.16 12.20
N GLN A 30 -7.99 6.67 12.26
CA GLN A 30 -9.07 7.04 11.32
C GLN A 30 -9.35 8.55 11.32
N ARG A 31 -9.16 9.22 12.47
CA ARG A 31 -9.28 10.68 12.57
C ARG A 31 -8.16 11.41 11.85
N GLU A 32 -6.93 10.89 11.95
CA GLU A 32 -5.79 11.44 11.20
C GLU A 32 -6.00 11.25 9.71
N TRP A 33 -6.48 10.07 9.30
CA TRP A 33 -6.84 9.81 7.91
C TRP A 33 -7.90 10.79 7.40
N GLU A 34 -9.00 11.02 8.14
CA GLU A 34 -10.01 12.00 7.74
C GLU A 34 -9.42 13.41 7.61
N ALA A 35 -8.53 13.81 8.52
CA ALA A 35 -7.85 15.10 8.43
C ALA A 35 -6.93 15.18 7.20
N LEU A 36 -6.20 14.09 6.90
CA LEU A 36 -5.33 13.98 5.73
C LEU A 36 -6.12 13.98 4.42
N GLU A 37 -7.18 13.18 4.33
CA GLU A 37 -8.07 13.09 3.17
C GLU A 37 -8.77 14.43 2.93
N ARG A 38 -9.21 15.11 4.00
CA ARG A 38 -9.80 16.45 3.92
C ARG A 38 -8.78 17.51 3.51
N ALA A 39 -7.53 17.40 3.94
CA ALA A 39 -6.48 18.33 3.57
C ALA A 39 -5.96 18.12 2.15
N ARG A 40 -5.83 16.85 1.72
CA ARG A 40 -5.26 16.44 0.42
C ARG A 40 -5.92 15.16 -0.10
N PRO A 41 -7.14 15.27 -0.67
CA PRO A 41 -7.81 14.12 -1.26
C PRO A 41 -7.03 13.61 -2.48
N GLY A 42 -6.84 12.29 -2.55
CA GLY A 42 -6.22 11.62 -3.70
C GLY A 42 -4.68 11.57 -3.72
N PHE A 43 -4.00 12.15 -2.71
CA PHE A 43 -2.53 12.06 -2.62
C PHE A 43 -2.06 10.72 -2.00
N HIS A 44 -2.89 10.13 -1.16
CA HIS A 44 -2.61 8.90 -0.42
C HIS A 44 -3.53 7.78 -0.91
N THR A 45 -2.99 6.57 -1.09
CA THR A 45 -3.82 5.41 -1.45
C THR A 45 -4.26 4.69 -0.18
N LEU A 46 -5.53 4.81 0.18
CA LEU A 46 -6.11 4.03 1.26
C LEU A 46 -6.04 2.54 0.91
N LEU A 47 -5.43 1.74 1.78
CA LEU A 47 -5.36 0.28 1.61
C LEU A 47 -6.40 -0.40 2.49
N HIS A 48 -6.42 -0.04 3.78
CA HIS A 48 -7.33 -0.61 4.76
C HIS A 48 -7.77 0.47 5.76
N SER A 49 -9.04 0.42 6.18
CA SER A 49 -9.61 1.29 7.21
C SER A 49 -10.44 0.47 8.19
N GLY A 50 -10.83 1.06 9.32
CA GLY A 50 -11.72 0.41 10.29
C GLY A 50 -11.04 -0.68 11.14
N ILE A 51 -9.72 -0.66 11.28
CA ILE A 51 -8.99 -1.71 12.00
C ILE A 51 -9.07 -1.46 13.51
N LYS A 52 -9.42 -2.46 14.32
CA LYS A 52 -9.67 -2.26 15.76
C LYS A 52 -8.40 -2.01 16.59
N THR A 53 -7.23 -2.44 16.14
CA THR A 53 -5.98 -2.36 16.90
C THR A 53 -4.80 -1.95 16.02
N GLU A 54 -3.88 -1.18 16.60
CA GLU A 54 -2.64 -0.75 15.94
C GLU A 54 -1.82 -1.94 15.43
N GLN A 55 -1.73 -3.00 16.24
CA GLN A 55 -0.95 -4.20 15.93
C GLN A 55 -1.44 -4.90 14.65
N GLU A 56 -2.77 -5.00 14.48
CA GLU A 56 -3.36 -5.54 13.26
C GLU A 56 -3.09 -4.62 12.08
N ALA A 57 -3.14 -3.30 12.29
CA ALA A 57 -2.84 -2.31 11.27
C ALA A 57 -1.37 -2.35 10.83
N GLU A 58 -0.42 -2.46 11.78
CA GLU A 58 1.00 -2.62 11.50
C GLU A 58 1.26 -3.93 10.75
N LYS A 59 0.62 -5.02 11.16
CA LYS A 59 0.74 -6.31 10.47
C LYS A 59 0.23 -6.24 9.03
N LEU A 60 -0.88 -5.55 8.79
CA LEU A 60 -1.41 -5.29 7.44
C LEU A 60 -0.46 -4.40 6.63
N ALA A 61 0.08 -3.34 7.25
CA ALA A 61 1.02 -2.42 6.62
C ALA A 61 2.31 -3.15 6.22
N ARG A 62 2.88 -3.94 7.13
CA ARG A 62 4.13 -4.68 6.92
C ARG A 62 3.96 -5.86 5.96
N GLY A 63 2.83 -6.56 6.03
CA GLY A 63 2.48 -7.65 5.10
C GLY A 63 2.24 -7.16 3.67
N THR A 64 1.67 -5.97 3.51
CA THR A 64 1.39 -5.36 2.20
C THR A 64 2.62 -4.64 1.62
N ALA A 65 3.48 -4.06 2.47
CA ALA A 65 4.70 -3.36 2.03
C ALA A 65 5.66 -4.25 1.23
N GLY A 66 5.61 -5.57 1.44
CA GLY A 66 6.37 -6.55 0.66
C GLY A 66 5.79 -6.90 -0.71
N ALA A 67 4.55 -6.49 -1.02
CA ALA A 67 3.86 -6.78 -2.28
C ALA A 67 4.02 -5.67 -3.33
N THR A 68 5.03 -4.80 -3.17
CA THR A 68 5.43 -3.88 -4.24
C THR A 68 6.15 -4.67 -5.31
N LEU A 69 5.33 -5.26 -6.20
CA LEU A 69 5.64 -5.84 -7.51
C LEU A 69 6.78 -6.89 -7.47
N PRO A 70 6.55 -8.14 -7.91
CA PRO A 70 7.69 -8.99 -8.26
C PRO A 70 8.51 -8.16 -9.24
N ARG A 71 9.76 -7.84 -8.84
CA ARG A 71 10.80 -7.34 -9.71
C ARG A 71 10.54 -8.02 -11.04
N SER A 72 10.28 -7.26 -12.09
CA SER A 72 10.31 -7.79 -13.44
C SER A 72 11.72 -8.33 -13.63
N SER A 73 11.93 -9.56 -13.17
CA SER A 73 12.94 -10.49 -13.58
C SER A 73 12.66 -10.56 -15.05
N LYS A 74 13.37 -9.70 -15.77
CA LYS A 74 13.44 -9.64 -17.20
C LYS A 74 13.69 -11.06 -17.62
N LYS A 75 12.61 -11.79 -17.92
CA LYS A 75 12.68 -13.02 -18.67
C LYS A 75 13.28 -12.54 -19.99
N LYS A 76 14.60 -12.56 -20.07
CA LYS A 76 15.30 -12.68 -21.34
C LYS A 76 14.84 -14.04 -21.85
N VAL A 77 13.68 -14.01 -22.50
CA VAL A 77 13.34 -14.92 -23.58
C VAL A 77 14.48 -14.72 -24.56
N VAL A 78 15.53 -15.52 -24.43
CA VAL A 78 16.46 -15.71 -25.53
C VAL A 78 15.75 -16.64 -26.52
N PRO A 79 15.64 -16.23 -27.78
CA PRO A 79 14.67 -16.78 -28.70
C PRO A 79 15.18 -18.10 -29.29
N VAL A 80 14.19 -18.96 -29.61
CA VAL A 80 14.08 -19.85 -30.77
C VAL A 80 15.36 -20.55 -31.26
N GLY A 81 15.29 -21.88 -31.23
CA GLY A 81 16.32 -22.76 -31.75
C GLY A 81 16.71 -22.43 -33.19
N THR A 82 18.00 -22.38 -33.40
CA THR A 82 18.62 -22.44 -34.72
C THR A 82 18.94 -23.90 -35.05
N PRO A 83 18.28 -24.53 -36.04
CA PRO A 83 18.96 -25.29 -37.07
C PRO A 83 19.05 -24.40 -38.33
N PRO A 84 19.72 -24.76 -39.45
CA PRO A 84 20.72 -25.81 -39.76
C PRO A 84 21.97 -25.24 -40.48
N ALA A 85 22.99 -26.05 -40.77
CA ALA A 85 23.97 -25.81 -41.85
C ALA A 85 24.72 -27.12 -42.22
N PRO A 86 25.27 -27.25 -43.45
CA PRO A 86 25.09 -28.36 -44.39
C PRO A 86 25.85 -29.66 -44.09
#